data_AF-S8F064-F1
#
_entry.id   AF-S8F064-F1
#
_cell.length_a   1.000
_cell.length_b   1.000
_cell.length_c   1.000
_cell.angle_alpha   90.00
_cell.angle_beta   90.00
_cell.angle_gamma   90.00
#
_symmetry.space_group_name_H-M   'P 1'
#
loop_
_entity.id
_entity.type
_entity.pdbx_description
1 polymer ?
#
loop_
_entity_poly.entity_id
_entity_poly.type
_entity_poly.pdbx_seq_one_letter_code
_entity_poly.pdbx_strand_id
1 'polypeptide(L)'
;MGTTYLATFNEDVLHHILTRLPRQDSLSLSMTSRFIRQSCMDFLFGYSFVDVYWPGKVTISENFVPKALRPYIHTLRLRDICPDQRFGKGLKKPLFYTDNHLLCGAFPADALADRLRELPRLRSLTIHKTNAVVHGLPWSTLSAILSVPHLRELKVVTIHFCPVLRPEEQLNVDSLSPLTSFQYGFAFPAKSEAFPAETAALAAVLGKLCGTLETLALPTEPARHS
;
A
#
# COMPACT_ATOMS: atom_id res chain seq x y z
N MET A 1 27.41 41.65 5.78
CA MET A 1 26.89 41.21 4.47
C MET A 1 27.29 39.76 4.29
N GLY A 2 26.35 38.81 4.36
CA GLY A 2 26.64 37.38 4.42
C GLY A 2 25.54 36.55 3.77
N THR A 3 25.22 36.88 2.53
CA THR A 3 24.29 36.20 1.63
C THR A 3 24.99 36.31 0.27
N THR A 4 25.25 35.29 -0.54
CA THR A 4 24.29 34.33 -1.11
C THR A 4 25.13 33.38 -1.99
N TYR A 5 25.31 32.10 -1.62
CA TYR A 5 25.88 31.10 -2.53
C TYR A 5 25.04 29.83 -2.63
N LEU A 6 24.15 29.56 -1.66
CA LEU A 6 23.24 28.42 -1.69
C LEU A 6 21.95 28.68 -2.49
N ALA A 7 21.55 29.94 -2.68
CA ALA A 7 20.34 30.27 -3.47
C ALA A 7 20.56 30.13 -4.98
N THR A 8 21.82 30.09 -5.42
CA THR A 8 22.24 29.81 -6.80
C THR A 8 22.62 28.34 -6.99
N PHE A 9 22.49 27.51 -5.95
CA PHE A 9 22.76 26.09 -6.05
C PHE A 9 21.65 25.44 -6.88
N ASN A 10 22.05 24.79 -7.97
CA ASN A 10 21.12 24.16 -8.89
C ASN A 10 20.24 23.14 -8.14
N GLU A 11 18.91 23.33 -8.20
CA GLU A 11 17.94 22.50 -7.49
C GLU A 11 18.06 21.02 -7.89
N ASP A 12 18.39 20.71 -9.14
CA ASP A 12 18.59 19.34 -9.62
C ASP A 12 19.82 18.68 -8.98
N VAL A 13 20.90 19.45 -8.79
CA VAL A 13 22.12 18.96 -8.12
C VAL A 13 21.85 18.73 -6.64
N LEU A 14 21.14 19.64 -5.97
CA LEU A 14 20.74 19.45 -4.59
C LEU A 14 19.84 18.22 -4.44
N HIS A 15 18.84 18.07 -5.30
CA HIS A 15 17.96 16.90 -5.31
C HIS A 15 18.76 15.61 -5.52
N HIS A 16 19.71 15.60 -6.47
CA HIS A 16 20.58 14.46 -6.70
C HIS A 16 21.42 14.09 -5.46
N ILE A 17 21.97 15.08 -4.76
CA ILE A 17 22.69 14.85 -3.50
C ILE A 17 21.75 14.26 -2.46
N LEU A 18 20.57 14.87 -2.26
CA LEU A 18 19.61 14.43 -1.25
C LEU A 18 19.08 13.00 -1.50
N THR A 19 18.91 12.58 -2.76
CA THR A 19 18.51 11.19 -3.10
C THR A 19 19.52 10.14 -2.66
N ARG A 20 20.80 10.51 -2.52
CA ARG A 20 21.90 9.60 -2.20
C ARG A 20 22.30 9.63 -0.73
N LEU A 21 21.81 10.60 0.02
CA LEU A 21 22.16 10.75 1.43
C LEU A 21 21.36 9.78 2.30
N PRO A 22 22.01 9.17 3.30
CA PRO A 22 21.31 8.53 4.40
C PRO A 22 20.33 9.51 5.06
N ARG A 23 19.19 9.00 5.53
CA ARG A 23 18.15 9.81 6.19
C ARG A 23 18.68 10.68 7.34
N GLN A 24 19.66 10.17 8.09
CA GLN A 24 20.28 10.89 9.20
C GLN A 24 21.07 12.13 8.75
N ASP A 25 21.72 12.05 7.59
CA ASP A 25 22.47 13.15 7.00
C ASP A 25 21.52 14.19 6.41
N SER A 26 20.44 13.75 5.73
CA SER A 26 19.37 14.64 5.24
C SER A 26 18.71 15.41 6.40
N LEU A 27 18.54 14.78 7.56
CA LEU A 27 18.00 15.43 8.76
C LEU A 27 18.96 16.51 9.27
N SER A 28 20.25 16.19 9.34
CA SER A 28 21.28 17.13 9.78
C SER A 28 21.36 18.34 8.84
N LEU A 29 21.30 18.11 7.53
CA LEU A 29 21.24 19.18 6.52
C LEU A 29 19.99 20.05 6.64
N SER A 30 18.83 19.45 6.96
CA SER A 30 17.57 20.19 7.10
C SER A 30 17.60 21.26 8.21
N MET A 31 18.56 21.18 9.13
CA MET A 31 18.74 22.13 10.22
C MET A 31 19.61 23.34 9.86
N THR A 32 20.24 23.34 8.67
CA THR A 32 21.22 24.37 8.27
C THR A 32 20.57 25.64 7.72
N SER A 33 19.51 25.53 6.93
CA SER A 33 18.82 26.69 6.33
C SER A 33 17.38 26.35 5.96
N ARG A 34 16.53 27.38 5.83
CA ARG A 34 15.12 27.20 5.43
C ARG A 34 14.97 26.57 4.04
N PHE A 35 15.84 26.95 3.10
CA PHE A 35 15.84 26.42 1.73
C PHE A 35 16.15 24.92 1.73
N ILE A 36 17.29 24.52 2.32
CA ILE A 36 17.70 23.12 2.42
C ILE A 36 16.65 22.31 3.19
N ARG A 37 16.10 22.85 4.28
CA ARG A 37 15.01 22.21 5.03
C ARG A 37 13.84 21.86 4.14
N GLN A 38 13.40 22.79 3.28
CA GLN A 38 12.28 22.57 2.38
C GLN A 38 12.59 21.50 1.34
N SER A 39 13.80 21.53 0.75
CA SER A 39 14.26 20.51 -0.21
C SER A 39 14.40 19.13 0.43
N CYS A 40 14.74 19.05 1.72
CA CYS A 40 14.84 17.77 2.44
C CYS A 40 13.47 17.13 2.76
N MET A 41 12.36 17.88 2.76
CA MET A 41 11.06 17.37 3.24
C MET A 41 10.59 16.14 2.46
N ASP A 42 10.72 16.16 1.14
CA ASP A 42 10.33 15.05 0.27
C ASP A 42 11.12 13.77 0.59
N PHE A 43 12.39 13.90 0.98
CA PHE A 43 13.23 12.75 1.33
C PHE A 43 12.99 12.24 2.74
N LEU A 44 12.81 13.16 3.70
CA LEU A 44 12.62 12.82 5.10
C LEU A 44 11.25 12.19 5.39
N PHE A 45 10.24 12.61 4.63
CA PHE A 45 8.84 12.27 4.83
C PHE A 45 8.19 11.59 3.62
N GLY A 46 8.94 11.29 2.57
CA GLY A 46 8.41 10.61 1.38
C GLY A 46 7.82 9.22 1.62
N TYR A 47 8.26 8.57 2.71
CA TYR A 47 7.82 7.24 3.12
C TYR A 47 7.03 7.29 4.43
N SER A 48 5.89 6.60 4.45
CA SER A 48 5.10 6.38 5.68
C SER A 48 4.79 4.90 5.88
N PHE A 49 4.74 4.49 7.15
CA PHE A 49 4.38 3.15 7.58
C PHE A 49 3.24 3.22 8.59
N VAL A 50 2.17 2.48 8.34
CA VAL A 50 0.95 2.52 9.17
C VAL A 50 0.51 1.11 9.53
N ASP A 51 0.41 0.87 10.82
CA ASP A 51 -0.25 -0.31 11.37
C ASP A 51 -1.76 -0.12 11.41
N VAL A 52 -2.48 -1.06 10.79
CA VAL A 52 -3.94 -1.08 10.74
C VAL A 52 -4.44 -2.29 11.54
N TYR A 53 -4.90 -2.03 12.76
CA TYR A 53 -5.46 -3.06 13.67
C TYR A 53 -6.98 -3.02 13.74
N TRP A 54 -7.62 -1.98 13.22
CA TRP A 54 -9.08 -1.79 13.26
C TRP A 54 -9.53 -0.74 12.24
N PRO A 55 -10.81 -0.73 11.82
CA PRO A 55 -11.31 0.14 10.75
C PRO A 55 -11.13 1.64 11.01
N GLY A 56 -11.32 2.10 12.24
CA GLY A 56 -11.22 3.53 12.55
C GLY A 56 -9.81 4.08 12.63
N LYS A 57 -8.79 3.22 12.53
CA LYS A 57 -7.44 3.65 12.19
C LYS A 57 -7.41 4.34 10.81
N VAL A 58 -8.27 3.92 9.89
CA VAL A 58 -8.40 4.50 8.55
C VAL A 58 -9.46 5.60 8.54
N THR A 59 -10.64 5.36 9.13
CA THR A 59 -11.77 6.29 8.99
C THR A 59 -11.58 7.59 9.77
N ILE A 60 -11.23 7.52 11.06
CA ILE A 60 -11.25 8.69 11.95
C ILE A 60 -9.90 9.08 12.53
N SER A 61 -8.89 8.20 12.48
CA SER A 61 -7.60 8.50 13.11
C SER A 61 -6.84 9.59 12.36
N GLU A 62 -6.59 10.71 13.04
CA GLU A 62 -5.65 11.73 12.56
C GLU A 62 -4.22 11.19 12.41
N ASN A 63 -3.93 10.10 13.12
CA ASN A 63 -2.64 9.39 13.08
C ASN A 63 -2.57 8.35 11.96
N PHE A 64 -3.52 8.31 11.01
CA PHE A 64 -3.34 7.50 9.80
C PHE A 64 -2.12 8.02 9.02
N VAL A 65 -2.20 9.28 8.56
CA VAL A 65 -1.06 10.07 8.11
C VAL A 65 -1.28 11.50 8.60
N PRO A 66 -0.36 12.06 9.41
CA PRO A 66 -0.48 13.43 9.90
C PRO A 66 -0.64 14.43 8.75
N LYS A 67 -1.59 15.37 8.88
CA LYS A 67 -1.93 16.34 7.84
C LYS A 67 -0.71 17.07 7.28
N ALA A 68 0.24 17.44 8.14
CA ALA A 68 1.47 18.14 7.77
C ALA A 68 2.40 17.32 6.84
N LEU A 69 2.31 15.99 6.85
CA LEU A 69 3.18 15.10 6.07
C LEU A 69 2.56 14.70 4.73
N ARG A 70 1.24 14.79 4.59
CA ARG A 70 0.49 14.36 3.39
C ARG A 70 1.05 14.89 2.07
N PRO A 71 1.50 16.17 1.95
CA PRO A 71 2.03 16.69 0.70
C PRO A 71 3.32 16.01 0.23
N TYR A 72 4.04 15.34 1.13
CA TYR A 72 5.36 14.77 0.86
C TYR A 72 5.30 13.24 0.64
N ILE A 73 4.28 12.55 1.17
CA ILE A 73 4.19 11.09 1.06
C ILE A 73 4.05 10.67 -0.42
N HIS A 74 5.03 9.92 -0.92
CA HIS A 74 4.97 9.25 -2.22
C HIS A 74 4.94 7.72 -2.11
N THR A 75 5.36 7.16 -0.96
CA THR A 75 5.33 5.74 -0.66
C THR A 75 4.62 5.48 0.67
N LEU A 76 3.58 4.66 0.65
CA LEU A 76 2.83 4.25 1.84
C LEU A 76 2.88 2.74 2.01
N ARG A 77 3.22 2.30 3.22
CA ARG A 77 3.17 0.89 3.60
C ARG A 77 2.15 0.67 4.71
N LEU A 78 1.13 -0.12 4.41
CA LEU A 78 0.12 -0.56 5.36
C LEU A 78 0.46 -1.96 5.84
N ARG A 79 0.57 -2.13 7.15
CA ARG A 79 0.67 -3.44 7.79
C ARG A 79 -0.67 -3.78 8.40
N ASP A 80 -1.27 -4.85 7.90
CA ASP A 80 -2.45 -5.44 8.50
C ASP A 80 -2.04 -6.17 9.79
N ILE A 81 -2.53 -5.66 10.92
CA ILE A 81 -2.41 -6.29 12.25
C ILE A 81 -3.80 -6.49 12.89
N CYS A 82 -4.84 -6.59 12.05
CA CYS A 82 -6.21 -6.89 12.44
C CYS A 82 -6.28 -8.13 13.35
N PRO A 83 -7.00 -8.07 14.49
CA PRO A 83 -7.19 -9.21 15.38
C PRO A 83 -7.92 -10.37 14.70
N ASP A 84 -8.74 -10.12 13.67
CA ASP A 84 -9.45 -11.15 12.92
C ASP A 84 -8.49 -12.16 12.27
N GLN A 85 -7.23 -11.76 12.00
CA GLN A 85 -6.17 -12.65 11.53
C GLN A 85 -5.80 -13.78 12.50
N ARG A 86 -6.18 -13.68 13.78
CA ARG A 86 -5.88 -14.70 14.79
C ARG A 86 -6.94 -15.81 14.82
N PHE A 87 -8.07 -15.59 14.16
CA PHE A 87 -9.19 -16.51 14.18
C PHE A 87 -9.20 -17.35 12.90
N GLY A 88 -8.35 -18.39 12.88
CA GLY A 88 -8.39 -19.41 11.83
C GLY A 88 -9.68 -20.23 11.85
N LYS A 89 -9.89 -21.06 10.82
CA LYS A 89 -11.00 -22.03 10.73
C LYS A 89 -11.11 -22.82 12.05
N GLY A 90 -12.16 -22.56 12.84
CA GLY A 90 -12.48 -23.36 14.04
C GLY A 90 -12.64 -22.60 15.36
N LEU A 91 -12.42 -21.29 15.44
CA LEU A 91 -12.64 -20.53 16.67
C LEU A 91 -14.10 -20.05 16.79
N LYS A 92 -14.79 -20.44 17.87
CA LYS A 92 -16.19 -20.07 18.18
C LYS A 92 -16.39 -18.59 18.57
N LYS A 93 -15.36 -17.75 18.48
CA LYS A 93 -15.47 -16.34 18.86
C LYS A 93 -15.96 -15.53 17.66
N PRO A 94 -16.87 -14.56 17.87
CA PRO A 94 -17.26 -13.66 16.81
C PRO A 94 -16.02 -12.89 16.33
N LEU A 95 -15.94 -12.70 15.01
CA LEU A 95 -14.98 -11.80 14.39
C LEU A 95 -15.35 -10.36 14.76
N PHE A 96 -14.35 -9.47 14.82
CA PHE A 96 -14.54 -8.11 15.29
C PHE A 96 -14.99 -7.15 14.18
N TYR A 97 -14.47 -7.30 12.96
CA TYR A 97 -14.62 -6.30 11.90
C TYR A 97 -15.15 -6.85 10.58
N THR A 98 -15.30 -8.16 10.49
CA THR A 98 -15.78 -8.88 9.30
C THR A 98 -16.74 -9.98 9.76
N ASP A 99 -17.54 -10.49 8.84
CA ASP A 99 -18.36 -11.70 9.00
C ASP A 99 -17.67 -12.96 8.44
N ASN A 100 -16.58 -12.78 7.70
CA ASN A 100 -15.85 -13.84 7.03
C ASN A 100 -14.37 -13.83 7.41
N HIS A 101 -13.90 -14.91 8.03
CA HIS A 101 -12.52 -15.06 8.52
C HIS A 101 -11.45 -14.92 7.42
N LEU A 102 -11.82 -15.17 6.16
CA LEU A 102 -10.92 -15.00 5.01
C LEU A 102 -10.73 -13.52 4.62
N LEU A 103 -11.61 -12.61 5.06
CA LEU A 103 -11.62 -11.21 4.64
C LEU A 103 -11.21 -10.26 5.77
N CYS A 104 -10.43 -9.25 5.44
CA CYS A 104 -10.03 -8.20 6.37
C CYS A 104 -11.07 -7.09 6.44
N GLY A 105 -11.71 -6.95 7.60
CA GLY A 105 -12.61 -5.84 7.87
C GLY A 105 -11.92 -4.53 8.27
N ALA A 106 -10.61 -4.55 8.54
CA ALA A 106 -9.89 -3.38 9.05
C ALA A 106 -9.59 -2.30 7.98
N PHE A 107 -9.86 -2.59 6.70
CA PHE A 107 -9.66 -1.68 5.57
C PHE A 107 -11.01 -1.35 4.88
N PRO A 108 -11.82 -0.46 5.47
CA PRO A 108 -13.07 -0.01 4.84
C PRO A 108 -12.77 0.67 3.50
N ALA A 109 -13.41 0.19 2.43
CA ALA A 109 -13.09 0.52 1.04
C ALA A 109 -13.08 2.04 0.76
N ASP A 110 -14.22 2.72 0.97
CA ASP A 110 -14.37 4.14 0.64
C ASP A 110 -13.44 5.01 1.47
N ALA A 111 -13.42 4.78 2.79
CA ALA A 111 -12.56 5.53 3.70
C ALA A 111 -11.07 5.35 3.38
N LEU A 112 -10.64 4.14 2.98
CA LEU A 112 -9.27 3.91 2.54
C LEU A 112 -8.97 4.70 1.27
N ALA A 113 -9.82 4.60 0.24
CA ALA A 113 -9.61 5.35 -1.00
C ALA A 113 -9.55 6.86 -0.77
N ASP A 114 -10.41 7.41 0.08
CA ASP A 114 -10.39 8.83 0.44
C ASP A 114 -9.07 9.21 1.12
N ARG A 115 -8.59 8.40 2.06
CA ARG A 115 -7.27 8.63 2.69
C ARG A 115 -6.12 8.58 1.69
N LEU A 116 -6.18 7.69 0.71
CA LEU A 116 -5.15 7.62 -0.34
C LEU A 116 -5.22 8.82 -1.29
N ARG A 117 -6.43 9.36 -1.56
CA ARG A 117 -6.64 10.59 -2.34
C ARG A 117 -6.15 11.85 -1.62
N GLU A 118 -6.18 11.87 -0.29
CA GLU A 118 -5.58 12.94 0.52
C GLU A 118 -4.04 13.00 0.42
N LEU A 119 -3.38 12.03 -0.23
CA LEU A 119 -1.93 11.97 -0.43
C LEU A 119 -1.60 12.27 -1.90
N PRO A 120 -1.47 13.55 -2.29
CA PRO A 120 -1.44 13.96 -3.71
C PRO A 120 -0.21 13.45 -4.47
N ARG A 121 0.88 13.12 -3.77
CA ARG A 121 2.11 12.58 -4.36
C ARG A 121 2.23 11.07 -4.26
N LEU A 122 1.24 10.37 -3.69
CA LEU A 122 1.29 8.92 -3.50
C LEU A 122 1.40 8.20 -4.86
N ARG A 123 2.52 7.50 -5.06
CA ARG A 123 2.75 6.65 -6.23
C ARG A 123 2.82 5.18 -5.88
N SER A 124 3.29 4.85 -4.69
CA SER A 124 3.56 3.46 -4.29
C SER A 124 2.79 3.08 -3.03
N LEU A 125 2.01 2.01 -3.12
CA LEU A 125 1.28 1.43 -1.99
C LEU A 125 1.70 -0.02 -1.79
N THR A 126 2.13 -0.34 -0.57
CA THR A 126 2.37 -1.72 -0.14
C THR A 126 1.38 -2.10 0.95
N ILE A 127 0.65 -3.20 0.79
CA ILE A 127 -0.18 -3.81 1.84
C ILE A 127 0.37 -5.19 2.16
N HIS A 128 0.56 -5.47 3.45
CA HIS A 128 1.08 -6.77 3.88
C HIS A 128 0.64 -7.16 5.28
N LYS A 129 0.76 -8.44 5.61
CA LYS A 129 0.62 -8.98 6.98
C LYS A 129 1.85 -9.78 7.39
N THR A 130 1.93 -10.22 8.65
CA THR A 130 3.14 -10.91 9.17
C THR A 130 2.91 -12.35 9.64
N ASN A 131 1.67 -12.81 9.76
CA ASN A 131 1.38 -14.20 10.14
C ASN A 131 1.11 -15.08 8.92
N ALA A 132 1.01 -16.38 9.16
CA ALA A 132 0.70 -17.40 8.15
C ALA A 132 -0.79 -17.74 8.04
N VAL A 133 -1.68 -17.05 8.78
CA VAL A 133 -3.12 -17.34 8.76
C VAL A 133 -3.72 -16.83 7.45
N VAL A 134 -4.59 -17.62 6.81
CA VAL A 134 -5.29 -17.20 5.60
C VAL A 134 -6.17 -15.99 5.93
N HIS A 135 -5.86 -14.86 5.30
CA HIS A 135 -6.55 -13.60 5.46
C HIS A 135 -6.26 -12.74 4.23
N GLY A 136 -7.26 -12.06 3.71
CA GLY A 136 -7.19 -11.34 2.45
C GLY A 136 -7.98 -10.04 2.44
N LEU A 137 -7.70 -9.22 1.45
CA LEU A 137 -8.47 -8.01 1.23
C LEU A 137 -9.79 -8.34 0.51
N PRO A 138 -10.92 -7.75 0.92
CA PRO A 138 -12.17 -7.79 0.16
C PRO A 138 -11.98 -7.19 -1.25
N TRP A 139 -12.80 -7.63 -2.20
CA TRP A 139 -12.77 -7.06 -3.55
C TRP A 139 -13.09 -5.57 -3.54
N SER A 140 -14.10 -5.14 -2.79
CA SER A 140 -14.43 -3.73 -2.58
C SER A 140 -13.24 -2.88 -2.14
N THR A 141 -12.45 -3.35 -1.16
CA THR A 141 -11.22 -2.66 -0.73
C THR A 141 -10.17 -2.59 -1.85
N LEU A 142 -9.96 -3.69 -2.57
CA LEU A 142 -9.01 -3.75 -3.69
C LEU A 142 -9.42 -2.81 -4.82
N SER A 143 -10.68 -2.85 -5.23
CA SER A 143 -11.25 -1.96 -6.25
C SER A 143 -11.10 -0.49 -5.85
N ALA A 144 -11.39 -0.16 -4.58
CA ALA A 144 -11.23 1.19 -4.06
C ALA A 144 -9.78 1.69 -4.11
N ILE A 145 -8.80 0.85 -3.74
CA ILE A 145 -7.36 1.14 -3.89
C ILE A 145 -7.00 1.35 -5.36
N LEU A 146 -7.44 0.43 -6.21
CA LEU A 146 -7.15 0.43 -7.63
C LEU A 146 -7.78 1.61 -8.37
N SER A 147 -8.83 2.23 -7.82
CA SER A 147 -9.46 3.44 -8.36
C SER A 147 -8.67 4.73 -8.07
N VAL A 148 -7.60 4.68 -7.27
CA VAL A 148 -6.83 5.87 -6.89
C VAL A 148 -5.98 6.36 -8.08
N PRO A 149 -6.30 7.50 -8.71
CA PRO A 149 -5.85 7.83 -10.07
C PRO A 149 -4.34 8.12 -10.20
N HIS A 150 -3.71 8.56 -9.12
CA HIS A 150 -2.28 8.89 -9.08
C HIS A 150 -1.40 7.73 -8.64
N LEU A 151 -1.97 6.60 -8.21
CA LEU A 151 -1.21 5.40 -7.86
C LEU A 151 -0.49 4.84 -9.11
N ARG A 152 0.73 4.32 -8.94
CA ARG A 152 1.53 3.75 -10.04
C ARG A 152 2.07 2.37 -9.69
N GLU A 153 2.26 2.11 -8.41
CA GLU A 153 2.78 0.85 -7.91
C GLU A 153 1.86 0.31 -6.83
N LEU A 154 1.43 -0.93 -7.00
CA LEU A 154 0.70 -1.68 -5.99
C LEU A 154 1.46 -2.97 -5.66
N LYS A 155 1.74 -3.16 -4.37
CA LYS A 155 2.37 -4.35 -3.85
C LYS A 155 1.50 -4.98 -2.76
N VAL A 156 1.02 -6.17 -3.01
CA VAL A 156 0.23 -6.97 -2.07
C VAL A 156 1.07 -8.19 -1.68
N VAL A 157 1.51 -8.24 -0.43
CA VAL A 157 2.46 -9.26 0.03
C VAL A 157 1.87 -9.97 1.23
N THR A 158 2.02 -11.29 1.29
CA THR A 158 1.61 -12.17 2.42
C THR A 158 0.13 -12.13 2.81
N ILE A 159 -0.69 -11.31 2.15
CA ILE A 159 -2.14 -11.16 2.32
C ILE A 159 -2.83 -11.56 1.00
N HIS A 160 -3.96 -12.26 1.10
CA HIS A 160 -4.70 -12.75 -0.06
C HIS A 160 -5.38 -11.63 -0.87
N PHE A 161 -5.42 -11.80 -2.19
CA PHE A 161 -6.00 -10.84 -3.12
C PHE A 161 -7.43 -11.28 -3.45
N CYS A 162 -8.42 -10.85 -2.67
CA CYS A 162 -9.81 -11.32 -2.82
C CYS A 162 -9.94 -12.87 -2.73
N PRO A 163 -9.60 -13.48 -1.58
CA PRO A 163 -9.68 -14.94 -1.43
C PRO A 163 -11.11 -15.48 -1.63
N VAL A 164 -12.12 -14.65 -1.37
CA VAL A 164 -13.53 -14.95 -1.58
C VAL A 164 -14.26 -13.70 -2.02
N LEU A 165 -15.21 -13.86 -2.93
CA LEU A 165 -16.09 -12.79 -3.41
C LEU A 165 -17.37 -12.79 -2.57
N ARG A 166 -17.82 -11.62 -2.12
CA ARG A 166 -19.12 -11.51 -1.45
C ARG A 166 -20.27 -11.61 -2.47
N PRO A 167 -21.48 -12.07 -2.07
CA PRO A 167 -22.61 -12.22 -3.00
C PRO A 167 -22.97 -10.94 -3.77
N GLU A 168 -22.79 -9.78 -3.15
CA GLU A 168 -23.05 -8.45 -3.71
C GLU A 168 -21.90 -7.92 -4.60
N GLU A 169 -20.72 -8.53 -4.54
CA GLU A 169 -19.55 -8.07 -5.27
C GLU A 169 -19.51 -8.66 -6.69
N GLN A 170 -19.16 -7.82 -7.66
CA GLN A 170 -18.88 -8.23 -9.03
C GLN A 170 -17.45 -7.83 -9.37
N LEU A 171 -16.71 -8.71 -10.04
CA LEU A 171 -15.36 -8.47 -10.53
C LEU A 171 -15.35 -7.54 -11.77
N ASN A 172 -16.14 -6.48 -11.73
CA ASN A 172 -16.09 -5.41 -12.71
C ASN A 172 -15.13 -4.33 -12.22
N VAL A 173 -14.37 -3.77 -13.15
CA VAL A 173 -13.47 -2.65 -12.90
C VAL A 173 -13.70 -1.62 -13.99
N ASP A 174 -14.50 -0.61 -13.67
CA ASP A 174 -14.88 0.45 -14.61
C ASP A 174 -13.70 1.36 -14.93
N SER A 175 -12.86 1.63 -13.93
CA SER A 175 -11.68 2.48 -14.04
C SER A 175 -10.56 1.95 -13.16
N LEU A 176 -9.36 1.85 -13.74
CA LEU A 176 -8.14 1.51 -13.03
C LEU A 176 -7.17 2.68 -13.05
N SER A 177 -6.47 2.82 -11.95
CA SER A 177 -5.22 3.58 -11.91
C SER A 177 -4.24 3.01 -12.94
N PRO A 178 -3.52 3.85 -13.71
CA PRO A 178 -2.56 3.39 -14.70
C PRO A 178 -1.30 2.90 -13.99
N LEU A 179 -1.40 1.73 -13.35
CA LEU A 179 -0.30 1.10 -12.64
C LEU A 179 0.79 0.70 -13.64
N THR A 180 2.02 1.07 -13.34
CA THR A 180 3.23 0.61 -14.05
C THR A 180 3.86 -0.57 -13.34
N SER A 181 3.58 -0.77 -12.05
CA SER A 181 4.12 -1.89 -11.26
C SER A 181 3.03 -2.57 -10.44
N PHE A 182 2.89 -3.88 -10.63
CA PHE A 182 2.01 -4.73 -9.83
C PHE A 182 2.79 -5.91 -9.29
N GLN A 183 2.81 -6.05 -7.97
CA GLN A 183 3.52 -7.14 -7.30
C GLN A 183 2.57 -7.86 -6.36
N TYR A 184 2.42 -9.15 -6.59
CA TYR A 184 1.71 -10.06 -5.73
C TYR A 184 2.63 -11.19 -5.28
N GLY A 185 2.71 -11.43 -3.97
CA GLY A 185 3.68 -12.41 -3.44
C GLY A 185 3.28 -12.99 -2.09
N PHE A 186 3.56 -14.27 -1.88
CA PHE A 186 3.41 -14.93 -0.59
C PHE A 186 4.77 -15.41 -0.07
N ALA A 187 5.07 -15.08 1.19
CA ALA A 187 6.26 -15.61 1.88
C ALA A 187 6.02 -17.03 2.44
N PHE A 188 4.76 -17.43 2.57
CA PHE A 188 4.38 -18.74 3.07
C PHE A 188 3.62 -19.46 1.96
N PRO A 189 4.18 -20.50 1.32
CA PRO A 189 3.41 -21.43 0.52
C PRO A 189 2.52 -22.24 1.47
N ALA A 190 1.48 -21.60 2.02
CA ALA A 190 0.45 -22.31 2.73
C ALA A 190 -0.18 -23.30 1.74
N LYS A 191 -0.42 -24.52 2.21
CA LYS A 191 -1.08 -25.61 1.49
C LYS A 191 -2.11 -25.05 0.52
N SER A 192 -2.03 -25.51 -0.72
CA SER A 192 -2.85 -25.24 -1.91
C SER A 192 -4.37 -25.15 -1.66
N GLU A 193 -4.84 -24.23 -0.82
CA GLU A 193 -6.22 -23.78 -0.86
C GLU A 193 -6.33 -22.99 -2.16
N ALA A 194 -6.98 -23.60 -3.15
CA ALA A 194 -7.36 -22.87 -4.34
C ALA A 194 -8.37 -21.79 -3.92
N PHE A 195 -8.07 -20.54 -4.25
CA PHE A 195 -9.00 -19.42 -4.15
C PHE A 195 -9.43 -19.03 -5.58
N PRO A 196 -10.50 -19.63 -6.13
CA PRO A 196 -10.96 -19.30 -7.47
C PRO A 196 -11.31 -17.82 -7.62
N ALA A 197 -11.87 -17.21 -6.57
CA ALA A 197 -12.18 -15.78 -6.52
C ALA A 197 -10.92 -14.92 -6.65
N GLU A 198 -9.82 -15.32 -6.01
CA GLU A 198 -8.54 -14.60 -6.09
C GLU A 198 -7.93 -14.70 -7.48
N THR A 199 -7.97 -15.89 -8.08
CA THR A 199 -7.51 -16.10 -9.45
C THR A 199 -8.33 -15.27 -10.44
N ALA A 200 -9.66 -15.26 -10.29
CA ALA A 200 -10.55 -14.47 -11.13
C ALA A 200 -10.34 -12.96 -10.94
N ALA A 201 -10.16 -12.50 -9.70
CA ALA A 201 -9.90 -11.10 -9.37
C ALA A 201 -8.56 -10.62 -9.97
N LEU A 202 -7.50 -11.42 -9.82
CA LEU A 202 -6.20 -11.14 -10.44
C LEU A 202 -6.31 -11.09 -11.96
N ALA A 203 -6.99 -12.06 -12.58
CA ALA A 203 -7.20 -12.08 -14.03
C ALA A 203 -7.95 -10.84 -14.51
N ALA A 204 -9.01 -10.42 -13.80
CA ALA A 204 -9.78 -9.22 -14.12
C ALA A 204 -8.91 -7.94 -14.05
N VAL A 205 -8.10 -7.79 -13.00
CA VAL A 205 -7.22 -6.63 -12.83
C VAL A 205 -6.09 -6.63 -13.87
N LEU A 206 -5.39 -7.74 -14.04
CA LEU A 206 -4.27 -7.84 -14.98
C LEU A 206 -4.72 -7.67 -16.43
N GLY A 207 -5.91 -8.19 -16.78
CA GLY A 207 -6.49 -8.01 -18.11
C GLY A 207 -6.73 -6.54 -18.45
N LYS A 208 -6.98 -5.69 -17.46
CA LYS A 208 -7.19 -4.24 -17.62
C LYS A 208 -5.88 -3.43 -17.52
N LEU A 209 -4.91 -3.89 -16.73
CA LEU A 209 -3.61 -3.23 -16.57
C LEU A 209 -2.61 -3.54 -17.70
N CYS A 210 -2.92 -4.49 -18.59
CA CYS A 210 -1.99 -4.97 -19.61
C CYS A 210 -1.39 -3.86 -20.50
N GLY A 211 -2.11 -2.75 -20.71
CA GLY A 211 -1.63 -1.61 -21.50
C GLY A 211 -0.75 -0.61 -20.75
N THR A 212 -0.70 -0.65 -19.42
CA THR A 212 0.07 0.31 -18.60
C THR A 212 1.21 -0.34 -17.81
N LEU A 213 1.17 -1.66 -17.65
CA LEU A 213 2.08 -2.36 -16.76
C LEU A 213 3.48 -2.53 -17.38
N GLU A 214 4.50 -2.05 -16.68
CA GLU A 214 5.91 -2.22 -17.02
C GLU A 214 6.55 -3.36 -16.21
N THR A 215 6.10 -3.55 -14.96
CA THR A 215 6.59 -4.56 -14.03
C THR A 215 5.46 -5.41 -13.47
N LEU A 216 5.55 -6.72 -13.68
CA LEU A 216 4.68 -7.73 -13.07
C LEU A 216 5.52 -8.70 -12.24
N ALA A 217 5.19 -8.85 -10.96
CA ALA A 217 5.70 -9.95 -10.15
C ALA A 217 4.53 -10.71 -9.57
N LEU A 218 4.45 -12.02 -9.82
CA LEU A 218 3.45 -12.92 -9.26
C LEU A 218 4.14 -14.04 -8.48
N PRO A 219 3.45 -14.71 -7.54
CA PRO A 219 4.00 -15.88 -6.88
C PRO A 219 4.33 -16.95 -7.93
N THR A 220 5.55 -17.46 -7.92
CA THR A 220 5.92 -18.63 -8.72
C THR A 220 5.45 -19.89 -7.99
N GLU A 221 4.82 -20.81 -8.72
CA GLU A 221 4.62 -22.16 -8.16
C GLU A 221 5.98 -22.77 -7.84
N PRO A 222 6.19 -23.37 -6.65
CA PRO A 222 7.41 -24.12 -6.40
C PRO A 222 7.47 -25.27 -7.41
N ALA A 223 8.59 -25.39 -8.12
CA ALA A 223 8.82 -26.50 -9.04
C ALA A 223 8.54 -27.82 -8.31
N ARG A 224 7.60 -28.61 -8.83
CA ARG A 224 7.31 -29.94 -8.30
C ARG A 224 8.56 -30.79 -8.54
N HIS A 225 9.35 -31.04 -7.51
CA HIS A 225 10.34 -32.11 -7.55
C HIS A 225 9.55 -33.42 -7.60
N SER A 226 9.48 -33.98 -8.82
CA SER A 226 8.96 -35.32 -9.13
C SER A 226 9.81 -36.40 -8.49
#